data_AF-A0A257HPN4-F1
#
_entry.id   AF-A0A257HPN4-F1
#
_cell.length_a   1.000
_cell.length_b   1.000
_cell.length_c   1.000
_cell.angle_alpha   90.00
_cell.angle_beta   90.00
_cell.angle_gamma   90.00
#
_symmetry.space_group_name_H-M   'P 1'
#
loop_
_entity.id
_entity.type
_entity.pdbx_description
1 polymer ?
#
loop_
_entity_poly.entity_id
_entity_poly.type
_entity_poly.pdbx_seq_one_letter_code
_entity_poly.pdbx_strand_id
1 'polypeptide(L)' 'MLEDLVNHEGKITTATRFKEDVAEVRAGRECRMAFVGYQDLCEADLIECFDNQIIYPSL' A
#
# COMPACT_ATOMS: atom_id res chain seq x y z
N MET A 1 6.91 -20.24 3.95
CA MET A 1 7.03 -18.92 3.32
C MET A 1 6.54 -19.13 1.91
N LEU A 2 5.24 -18.96 1.72
CA LEU A 2 4.63 -19.19 0.42
C LEU A 2 5.23 -18.13 -0.51
N GLU A 3 5.59 -18.51 -1.72
CA GLU A 3 6.02 -17.56 -2.73
C GLU A 3 4.80 -16.71 -3.11
N ASP A 4 4.58 -15.62 -2.40
CA ASP A 4 3.59 -14.62 -2.75
C ASP A 4 4.10 -13.92 -4.01
N LEU A 5 3.54 -14.32 -5.16
CA LEU A 5 3.82 -13.69 -6.44
C LEU A 5 3.43 -12.22 -6.33
N VAL A 6 4.41 -11.32 -6.25
CA VAL A 6 4.16 -9.88 -6.27
C VAL A 6 3.80 -9.48 -7.70
N ASN A 7 2.51 -9.27 -7.95
CA ASN A 7 2.01 -8.86 -9.25
C ASN A 7 2.27 -7.39 -9.57
N HIS A 8 2.37 -6.52 -8.55
CA HIS A 8 2.58 -5.08 -8.72
C HIS A 8 3.24 -4.43 -7.50
N GLU A 9 4.26 -3.60 -7.74
CA GLU A 9 4.85 -2.70 -6.74
C GLU A 9 4.63 -1.25 -7.18
N GLY A 10 4.15 -0.41 -6.27
CA GLY A 10 3.84 0.98 -6.57
C GLY A 10 3.66 1.84 -5.34
N LYS A 11 3.60 3.16 -5.55
CA LYS A 11 3.29 4.12 -4.48
C LYS A 11 1.79 4.35 -4.40
N ILE A 12 1.29 4.51 -3.18
CA ILE A 12 -0.07 4.97 -2.91
C ILE A 12 -0.17 6.43 -3.40
N THR A 13 -1.13 6.69 -4.28
CA THR A 13 -1.44 8.03 -4.78
C THR A 13 -2.36 8.77 -3.81
N THR A 14 -3.40 8.08 -3.34
CA THR A 14 -4.45 8.66 -2.49
C THR A 14 -5.05 7.58 -1.61
N ALA A 15 -5.34 7.95 -0.35
CA ALA A 15 -6.19 7.20 0.55
C ALA A 15 -7.40 8.06 0.88
N THR A 16 -8.60 7.53 0.67
CA THR A 16 -9.86 8.26 0.90
C THR A 16 -10.67 7.51 1.94
N ARG A 17 -11.16 8.23 2.95
CA ARG A 17 -12.10 7.72 3.93
C ARG A 17 -13.44 8.43 3.76
N PHE A 18 -14.48 7.66 3.44
CA PHE A 18 -15.79 8.16 3.04
C PHE A 18 -15.73 9.10 1.82
N LYS A 19 -15.65 10.41 2.05
CA LYS A 19 -15.62 11.45 1.00
C LYS A 19 -14.43 12.39 1.16
N GLU A 20 -13.50 12.08 2.06
CA GLU A 20 -12.37 12.92 2.40
C GLU A 20 -11.06 12.18 2.14
N ASP A 21 -10.16 12.85 1.43
CA ASP A 21 -8.81 12.36 1.23
C ASP A 21 -8.00 12.56 2.51
N VAL A 22 -7.31 11.52 2.93
CA VAL A 22 -6.56 11.46 4.18
C VAL A 22 -5.13 11.03 3.91
N ALA A 23 -4.21 11.52 4.75
CA ALA A 23 -2.80 11.14 4.67
C ALA A 23 -2.52 9.73 5.22
N GLU A 24 -3.36 9.25 6.16
CA GLU A 24 -3.18 7.95 6.81
C GLU A 24 -4.54 7.35 7.17
N VAL A 25 -4.63 6.01 7.10
CA VAL A 25 -5.75 5.25 7.63
C VAL A 25 -5.25 4.30 8.71
N ARG A 26 -5.81 4.40 9.91
CA ARG A 26 -5.51 3.49 11.01
C ARG A 26 -6.10 2.10 10.78
N ALA A 27 -5.46 1.08 11.33
CA ALA A 27 -5.92 -0.31 11.25
C ALA A 27 -7.39 -0.49 11.71
N GLY A 28 -8.08 -1.44 11.07
CA GLY A 28 -9.49 -1.77 11.36
C GLY A 28 -10.49 -0.74 10.84
N ARG A 29 -10.10 0.09 9.87
CA ARG A 29 -10.98 1.08 9.23
C ARG A 29 -11.07 0.80 7.74
N GLU A 30 -12.28 0.92 7.21
CA GLU A 30 -12.51 0.90 5.78
C GLU A 30 -11.96 2.17 5.13
N CYS A 31 -11.33 2.00 3.98
CA CYS A 31 -10.83 3.08 3.15
C CYS A 31 -10.79 2.64 1.68
N ARG A 32 -10.66 3.63 0.81
CA ARG A 32 -10.33 3.44 -0.60
C ARG A 32 -8.89 3.86 -0.82
N MET A 33 -8.12 3.06 -1.54
CA MET A 33 -6.74 3.35 -1.90
C MET A 33 -6.60 3.36 -3.43
N ALA A 34 -5.77 4.25 -3.95
CA ALA A 34 -5.39 4.28 -5.36
C ALA A 34 -3.86 4.25 -5.47
N PHE A 35 -3.34 3.58 -6.50
CA PHE A 35 -1.90 3.41 -6.72
C PHE A 35 -1.47 4.05 -8.04
N VAL A 36 -0.23 4.53 -8.11
CA VAL A 36 0.29 5.14 -9.34
C VAL A 36 0.43 4.07 -10.42
N GLY A 37 -0.35 4.21 -11.50
CA GLY A 37 -0.25 3.32 -12.66
C GLY A 37 -0.91 1.95 -12.48
N TYR A 38 -1.74 1.76 -11.45
CA TYR A 38 -2.42 0.50 -11.19
C TYR A 38 -3.87 0.70 -10.75
N GLN A 39 -4.80 0.06 -11.47
CA GLN A 39 -6.24 0.22 -11.29
C GLN A 39 -6.98 -1.13 -11.18
N ASP A 40 -6.27 -2.25 -11.33
CA ASP A 40 -6.85 -3.59 -11.41
C ASP A 40 -6.85 -4.32 -10.06
N LEU A 41 -7.18 -3.60 -8.98
CA LEU A 41 -7.36 -4.19 -7.65
C LEU A 41 -8.64 -5.04 -7.63
N CYS A 42 -8.50 -6.28 -7.21
CA CYS A 42 -9.56 -7.26 -7.11
C CYS A 42 -9.85 -7.62 -5.65
N GLU A 43 -11.06 -8.13 -5.40
CA GLU A 43 -11.38 -8.70 -4.10
C GLU A 43 -10.43 -9.86 -3.79
N ALA A 44 -9.97 -9.94 -2.53
CA ALA A 44 -8.96 -10.88 -2.02
C ALA A 44 -7.49 -10.55 -2.34
N ASP A 45 -7.18 -9.44 -3.03
CA ASP A 45 -5.80 -8.96 -3.11
C ASP A 45 -5.26 -8.62 -1.72
N LEU A 46 -4.02 -9.05 -1.45
CA LEU A 46 -3.29 -8.72 -0.23
C LEU A 46 -2.32 -7.57 -0.51
N ILE A 47 -2.52 -6.44 0.15
CA ILE A 47 -1.68 -5.25 0.00
C ILE A 47 -0.78 -5.12 1.23
N GLU A 48 0.54 -5.09 1.00
CA GLU A 48 1.54 -4.85 2.04
C GLU A 48 2.13 -3.45 1.89
N CYS A 49 2.14 -2.67 2.98
CA CYS A 49 2.78 -1.36 3.03
C CYS A 49 4.07 -1.46 3.84
N PHE A 50 5.18 -0.95 3.30
CA PHE A 50 6.48 -0.97 3.96
C PHE A 50 7.20 0.37 3.79
N ASP A 51 8.09 0.66 4.74
CA ASP A 51 9.01 1.79 4.67
C ASP A 51 10.39 1.33 4.21
N ASN A 52 10.98 2.07 3.26
CA ASN A 52 12.35 1.85 2.84
C ASN A 52 13.31 2.59 3.78
N GLN A 53 14.25 1.85 4.38
CA GLN A 53 15.32 2.43 5.19
C GLN A 53 16.68 2.19 4.53
N ILE A 54 17.46 3.26 4.40
CA ILE A 54 18.86 3.15 3.97
C ILE A 54 19.69 2.86 5.22
N ILE A 55 20.36 1.71 5.23
CA ILE A 55 21.28 1.31 6.30
C ILE A 55 22.71 1.50 5.80
N TYR A 56 23.50 2.27 6.54
CA TYR A 56 24.93 2.39 6.30
C TYR A 56 25.69 1.37 7.16
N PRO A 57 26.69 0.65 6.62
CA PRO A 57 27.51 -0.23 7.42
C PRO A 57 28.25 0.56 8.50
N SER A 58 28.37 -0.03 9.69
CA SER A 58 29.24 0.48 10.75
C SER A 58 30.70 0.37 10.31
N LEU A 59 31.53 1.38 10.62
CA LEU A 59 32.99 1.32 10.48
C LEU A 59 33.61 0.35 11.49
#